data_AF-A0A1I5DN26-F1
#
_entry.id   AF-A0A1I5DN26-F1
#
_cell.length_a   1.000
_cell.length_b   1.000
_cell.length_c   1.000
_cell.angle_alpha   90.00
_cell.angle_beta   90.00
_cell.angle_gamma   90.00
#
_symmetry.space_group_name_H-M   'P 1'
#
loop_
_entity.id
_entity.type
_entity.pdbx_description
1 polymer ?
#
loop_
_entity_poly.entity_id
_entity_poly.type
_entity_poly.pdbx_seq_one_letter_code
_entity_poly.pdbx_strand_id
1 'polypeptide(L)'
;MDLTVGAIAFFWSAEQVRAFYRTLADTPVQRVVIGEWVCSKRLPFWQHEIPAAVEVLQAAGKEVALSTLTLITLKRERRQTEELFASGLPVEIADLSALKHLPEGAPFWVGPTVNVYNEGTLEWLAGKGAQRICLPPELPLDSVAQLAQAGRQAGVAVEVWGHGRAPLAISGRCYHARLHDRAKDSCQFVCAEDPDGRTVETLEGQPFLTVNGVQTLSYAHMSVAGQVDALREAGVAALRLSPQPGDFAAVTRLYARLLESGLSAQDALAGLRRIQPGAIFAQGFLEARPGAAPCP
;
A
#
# COMPACT_ATOMS: atom_id res chain seq x y z
N MET A 1 -1.17 -10.65 14.74
CA MET A 1 -1.17 -9.90 13.48
C MET A 1 -1.28 -8.43 13.81
N ASP A 2 -0.51 -7.60 13.13
CA ASP A 2 -0.49 -6.15 13.31
C ASP A 2 -1.11 -5.42 12.10
N LEU A 3 -1.19 -4.10 12.17
CA LEU A 3 -1.59 -3.23 11.07
C LEU A 3 -0.41 -2.38 10.59
N THR A 4 -0.20 -2.39 9.27
CA THR A 4 0.71 -1.48 8.58
C THR A 4 -0.10 -0.60 7.64
N VAL A 5 0.05 0.72 7.73
CA VAL A 5 -0.51 1.66 6.74
C VAL A 5 0.52 1.94 5.66
N GLY A 6 0.14 1.73 4.39
CA GLY A 6 1.00 2.00 3.24
C GLY A 6 1.12 3.49 2.91
N ALA A 7 2.02 3.80 1.97
CA ALA A 7 2.15 5.14 1.42
C ALA A 7 0.85 5.59 0.72
N ILE A 8 0.58 6.89 0.76
CA ILE A 8 -0.58 7.49 0.09
C ILE A 8 -0.42 7.29 -1.42
N ALA A 9 -1.36 6.59 -2.04
CA ALA A 9 -1.32 6.35 -3.49
C ALA A 9 -1.75 7.58 -4.30
N PHE A 10 -2.69 8.38 -3.78
CA PHE A 10 -3.33 9.47 -4.52
C PHE A 10 -2.60 10.81 -4.38
N PHE A 11 -2.90 11.75 -5.28
CA PHE A 11 -2.27 13.07 -5.24
C PHE A 11 -3.01 14.02 -4.31
N TRP A 12 -2.74 13.90 -3.01
CA TRP A 12 -3.32 14.77 -1.98
C TRP A 12 -2.52 16.07 -1.81
N SER A 13 -3.19 17.11 -1.34
CA SER A 13 -2.56 18.37 -0.95
C SER A 13 -1.69 18.19 0.30
N ALA A 14 -0.72 19.09 0.51
CA ALA A 14 0.10 19.09 1.73
C ALA A 14 -0.76 19.17 3.01
N GLU A 15 -1.86 19.92 2.99
CA GLU A 15 -2.79 20.02 4.12
C GLU A 15 -3.46 18.67 4.42
N GLN A 16 -3.93 17.96 3.38
CA GLN A 16 -4.53 16.64 3.52
C GLN A 16 -3.51 15.62 4.05
N VAL A 17 -2.28 15.63 3.51
CA VAL A 17 -1.18 14.76 3.97
C VAL A 17 -0.85 15.01 5.44
N ARG A 18 -0.71 16.28 5.85
CA ARG A 18 -0.45 16.68 7.23
C ARG A 18 -1.57 16.23 8.18
N ALA A 19 -2.83 16.49 7.80
CA ALA A 19 -3.98 16.09 8.60
C ALA A 19 -4.03 14.56 8.75
N PHE A 20 -3.81 13.83 7.66
CA PHE A 20 -3.82 12.37 7.65
C PHE A 20 -2.82 11.76 8.64
N TYR A 21 -1.55 12.15 8.58
CA TYR A 21 -0.54 11.58 9.48
C TYR A 21 -0.71 12.01 10.94
N ARG A 22 -1.23 13.23 11.21
CA ARG A 22 -1.62 13.63 12.56
C ARG A 22 -2.73 12.75 13.11
N THR A 23 -3.79 12.52 12.32
CA THR A 23 -4.89 11.64 12.74
C THR A 23 -4.41 10.20 12.93
N LEU A 24 -3.49 9.71 12.09
CA LEU A 24 -2.95 8.36 12.24
C LEU A 24 -2.21 8.17 13.56
N ALA A 25 -1.58 9.20 14.11
CA ALA A 25 -0.89 9.14 15.41
C ALA A 25 -1.77 8.53 16.51
N ASP A 26 -3.06 8.88 16.52
CA ASP A 26 -4.06 8.45 17.50
C ASP A 26 -4.78 7.13 17.13
N THR A 27 -4.31 6.42 16.10
CA THR A 27 -4.89 5.13 15.67
C THR A 27 -4.13 3.94 16.24
N PRO A 28 -4.76 2.74 16.32
CA PRO A 28 -4.10 1.51 16.78
C PRO A 28 -3.11 0.91 15.76
N VAL A 29 -2.69 1.66 14.74
CA VAL A 29 -1.71 1.20 13.73
C VAL A 29 -0.31 1.17 14.33
N GLN A 30 0.42 0.06 14.12
CA GLN A 30 1.80 -0.11 14.59
C GLN A 30 2.82 0.52 13.64
N ARG A 31 2.57 0.48 12.33
CA ARG A 31 3.54 0.89 11.31
C ARG A 31 2.96 1.76 10.23
N VAL A 32 3.74 2.72 9.75
CA VAL A 32 3.34 3.63 8.67
C VAL A 32 4.46 3.78 7.66
N VAL A 33 4.12 3.68 6.38
CA VAL A 33 5.02 3.99 5.28
C VAL A 33 4.67 5.36 4.71
N ILE A 34 5.66 6.23 4.63
CA ILE A 34 5.53 7.61 4.13
C ILE A 34 6.31 7.73 2.83
N GLY A 35 5.69 8.22 1.77
CA GLY A 35 6.42 8.50 0.54
C GLY A 35 5.52 8.68 -0.67
N GLU A 36 6.14 9.01 -1.79
CA GLU A 36 5.50 9.04 -3.10
C GLU A 36 5.98 7.84 -3.90
N TRP A 37 5.13 6.82 -4.04
CA TRP A 37 5.46 5.62 -4.80
C TRP A 37 4.97 5.64 -6.26
N VAL A 38 4.03 6.53 -6.63
CA VAL A 38 3.39 6.54 -7.96
C VAL A 38 4.15 7.42 -8.95
N CYS A 39 4.38 8.69 -8.62
CA CYS A 39 4.93 9.67 -9.56
C CYS A 39 5.77 10.74 -8.88
N SER A 40 7.07 10.76 -9.17
CA SER A 40 8.04 11.71 -8.60
C SER A 40 7.68 13.20 -8.75
N LYS A 41 6.86 13.56 -9.74
CA LYS A 41 6.43 14.94 -9.98
C LYS A 41 5.52 15.48 -8.86
N ARG A 42 4.87 14.60 -8.08
CA ARG A 42 3.93 14.96 -7.01
C ARG A 42 4.65 15.34 -5.72
N LEU A 43 5.77 14.67 -5.44
CA LEU A 43 6.51 14.81 -4.18
C LEU A 43 6.86 16.26 -3.82
N PRO A 44 7.33 17.13 -4.74
CA PRO A 44 7.66 18.53 -4.41
C PRO A 44 6.51 19.34 -3.78
N PHE A 45 5.25 18.95 -3.98
CA PHE A 45 4.10 19.67 -3.44
C PHE A 45 3.86 19.42 -1.96
N TRP A 46 4.40 18.35 -1.39
CA TRP A 46 4.11 17.95 -0.01
C TRP A 46 5.31 17.38 0.75
N GLN A 47 6.48 17.19 0.12
CA GLN A 47 7.69 16.63 0.76
C GLN A 47 8.09 17.32 2.08
N HIS A 48 7.78 18.59 2.25
CA HIS A 48 8.05 19.35 3.47
C HIS A 48 7.24 18.86 4.68
N GLU A 49 6.18 18.10 4.47
CA GLU A 49 5.37 17.50 5.54
C GLU A 49 5.99 16.20 6.09
N ILE A 50 6.95 15.59 5.37
CA ILE A 50 7.55 14.29 5.77
C ILE A 50 8.20 14.36 7.16
N PRO A 51 9.10 15.33 7.47
CA PRO A 51 9.76 15.35 8.78
C PRO A 51 8.77 15.46 9.95
N ALA A 52 7.76 16.33 9.83
CA ALA A 52 6.75 16.51 10.87
C ALA A 52 5.85 15.28 11.02
N ALA A 53 5.53 14.60 9.91
CA ALA A 53 4.78 13.34 9.94
C ALA A 53 5.58 12.23 10.64
N VAL A 54 6.86 12.06 10.33
CA VAL A 54 7.76 11.10 11.00
C VAL A 54 7.80 11.37 12.50
N GLU A 55 8.05 12.63 12.91
CA GLU A 55 8.16 13.02 14.32
C GLU A 55 6.87 12.69 15.09
N VAL A 56 5.71 13.10 14.57
CA VAL A 56 4.41 12.85 15.22
C VAL A 56 4.11 11.36 15.36
N LEU A 57 4.39 10.56 14.33
CA LEU A 57 4.12 9.12 14.35
C LEU A 57 5.07 8.37 15.28
N GLN A 58 6.36 8.72 15.30
CA GLN A 58 7.34 8.14 16.21
C GLN A 58 7.07 8.53 17.66
N ALA A 59 6.68 9.78 17.93
CA ALA A 59 6.25 10.22 19.26
C ALA A 59 5.01 9.44 19.76
N ALA A 60 4.15 9.00 18.84
CA ALA A 60 3.03 8.10 19.12
C ALA A 60 3.41 6.60 19.19
N GLY A 61 4.71 6.27 19.16
CA GLY A 61 5.22 4.91 19.29
C GLY A 61 5.14 4.04 18.03
N LYS A 62 5.00 4.65 16.84
CA LYS A 62 4.86 3.91 15.58
C LYS A 62 6.20 3.73 14.88
N GLU A 63 6.36 2.59 14.22
CA GLU A 63 7.47 2.34 13.32
C GLU A 63 7.21 3.02 11.97
N VAL A 64 8.18 3.80 11.47
CA VAL A 64 8.03 4.59 10.25
C VAL A 64 9.07 4.19 9.23
N ALA A 65 8.62 3.92 7.99
CA ALA A 65 9.49 3.68 6.85
C ALA A 65 9.24 4.69 5.72
N LEU A 66 10.24 4.93 4.87
CA LEU A 66 10.12 5.77 3.69
C LEU A 66 9.95 4.93 2.41
N SER A 67 8.97 5.24 1.56
CA SER A 67 8.77 4.49 0.30
C SER A 67 9.66 5.00 -0.83
N THR A 68 10.19 4.06 -1.63
CA THR A 68 10.70 4.39 -2.97
C THR A 68 9.57 4.54 -3.98
N LEU A 69 9.90 5.00 -5.19
CA LEU A 69 9.01 4.91 -6.36
C LEU A 69 8.86 3.45 -6.80
N THR A 70 7.68 3.09 -7.31
CA THR A 70 7.41 1.79 -7.95
C THR A 70 8.04 1.71 -9.35
N LEU A 71 8.35 2.85 -9.97
CA LEU A 71 8.96 2.90 -11.31
C LEU A 71 10.01 4.02 -11.39
N ILE A 72 11.28 3.65 -11.25
CA ILE A 72 12.41 4.60 -11.25
C ILE A 72 13.02 4.69 -12.66
N THR A 73 12.78 5.81 -13.34
CA THR A 73 13.14 5.99 -14.75
C THR A 73 14.19 7.07 -14.99
N LEU A 74 14.22 8.10 -14.13
CA LEU A 74 14.97 9.33 -14.40
C LEU A 74 16.16 9.48 -13.45
N LYS A 75 17.21 10.19 -13.89
CA LYS A 75 18.43 10.40 -13.08
C LYS A 75 18.13 11.06 -11.73
N ARG A 76 17.22 12.05 -11.72
CA ARG A 76 16.79 12.69 -10.47
C ARG A 76 16.06 11.74 -9.52
N GLU A 77 15.28 10.79 -10.05
CA GLU A 77 14.55 9.81 -9.24
C GLU A 77 15.53 8.85 -8.59
N ARG A 78 16.55 8.41 -9.34
CA ARG A 78 17.65 7.57 -8.79
C ARG A 78 18.39 8.27 -7.66
N ARG A 79 18.65 9.59 -7.79
CA ARG A 79 19.29 10.39 -6.73
C ARG A 79 18.38 10.53 -5.51
N GLN A 80 17.10 10.84 -5.72
CA GLN A 80 16.11 10.89 -4.63
C GLN A 80 16.03 9.56 -3.88
N THR A 81 16.06 8.42 -4.59
CA THR A 81 16.09 7.09 -3.96
C THR A 81 17.33 6.85 -3.12
N GLU A 82 18.50 7.30 -3.57
CA GLU A 82 19.74 7.22 -2.79
C GLU A 82 19.66 8.05 -1.50
N GLU A 83 19.11 9.27 -1.59
CA GLU A 83 18.93 10.18 -0.46
C GLU A 83 17.98 9.61 0.62
N LEU A 84 17.04 8.73 0.26
CA LEU A 84 16.17 8.07 1.25
C LEU A 84 16.96 7.24 2.28
N PHE A 85 18.01 6.54 1.84
CA PHE A 85 18.81 5.70 2.75
C PHE A 85 19.65 6.54 3.73
N ALA A 86 19.94 7.81 3.39
CA ALA A 86 20.64 8.73 4.28
C ALA A 86 19.75 9.24 5.43
N SER A 87 18.44 8.99 5.40
CA SER A 87 17.50 9.44 6.44
C SER A 87 17.68 8.73 7.78
N GLY A 88 18.32 7.55 7.79
CA GLY A 88 18.40 6.68 8.96
C GLY A 88 17.09 5.93 9.29
N LEU A 89 16.01 6.15 8.54
CA LEU A 89 14.77 5.39 8.64
C LEU A 89 14.83 4.14 7.74
N PRO A 90 14.10 3.06 8.09
CA PRO A 90 13.85 1.96 7.16
C PRO A 90 13.27 2.48 5.83
N VAL A 91 13.68 1.85 4.72
CA VAL A 91 13.14 2.16 3.38
C VAL A 91 12.27 1.00 2.91
N GLU A 92 11.03 1.28 2.51
CA GLU A 92 10.18 0.34 1.79
C GLU A 92 10.46 0.39 0.29
N ILE A 93 11.03 -0.68 -0.22
CA ILE A 93 11.40 -0.83 -1.63
C ILE A 93 10.16 -1.24 -2.43
N ALA A 94 9.77 -0.37 -3.36
CA ALA A 94 8.72 -0.61 -4.35
C ALA A 94 9.27 -0.97 -5.74
N ASP A 95 10.56 -0.72 -6.00
CA ASP A 95 11.29 -1.02 -7.24
C ASP A 95 12.69 -1.56 -6.88
N LEU A 96 13.01 -2.78 -7.33
CA LEU A 96 14.26 -3.47 -6.98
C LEU A 96 15.52 -2.71 -7.40
N SER A 97 15.44 -1.76 -8.34
CA SER A 97 16.58 -0.91 -8.69
C SER A 97 17.03 0.00 -7.54
N ALA A 98 16.23 0.16 -6.48
CA ALA A 98 16.63 0.83 -5.25
C ALA A 98 17.70 0.04 -4.47
N LEU A 99 17.76 -1.29 -4.61
CA LEU A 99 18.73 -2.14 -3.90
C LEU A 99 20.19 -1.81 -4.22
N LYS A 100 20.47 -1.20 -5.36
CA LYS A 100 21.83 -0.75 -5.71
C LYS A 100 22.36 0.34 -4.78
N HIS A 101 21.45 1.03 -4.08
CA HIS A 101 21.74 2.14 -3.18
C HIS A 101 21.59 1.73 -1.71
N LEU A 102 21.15 0.50 -1.45
CA LEU A 102 21.00 -0.04 -0.10
C LEU A 102 22.40 -0.14 0.54
N PRO A 103 22.64 0.55 1.68
CA PRO A 103 23.88 0.36 2.42
C PRO A 103 24.04 -1.11 2.85
N GLU A 104 25.27 -1.63 2.82
CA GLU A 104 25.52 -3.01 3.19
C GLU A 104 25.04 -3.30 4.62
N GLY A 105 24.22 -4.36 4.77
CA GLY A 105 23.65 -4.76 6.06
C GLY A 105 22.50 -3.89 6.57
N ALA A 106 22.08 -2.84 5.83
CA ALA A 106 20.96 -2.00 6.25
C ALA A 106 19.62 -2.77 6.14
N PRO A 107 18.76 -2.71 7.18
CA PRO A 107 17.45 -3.31 7.10
C PRO A 107 16.53 -2.53 6.17
N PHE A 108 15.68 -3.23 5.44
CA PHE A 108 14.67 -2.61 4.57
C PHE A 108 13.38 -3.42 4.55
N TRP A 109 12.32 -2.80 4.04
CA TRP A 109 11.03 -3.46 3.80
C TRP A 109 10.79 -3.60 2.30
N VAL A 110 9.91 -4.52 1.92
CA VAL A 110 9.51 -4.73 0.54
C VAL A 110 8.02 -4.47 0.42
N GLY A 111 7.66 -3.56 -0.48
CA GLY A 111 6.27 -3.18 -0.73
C GLY A 111 5.53 -4.16 -1.64
N PRO A 112 4.19 -4.06 -1.71
CA PRO A 112 3.32 -4.98 -2.47
C PRO A 112 3.48 -4.90 -3.99
N THR A 113 4.29 -3.99 -4.51
CA THR A 113 4.55 -3.85 -5.95
C THR A 113 5.77 -4.64 -6.42
N VAL A 114 6.50 -5.28 -5.49
CA VAL A 114 7.60 -6.19 -5.82
C VAL A 114 7.04 -7.61 -5.94
N ASN A 115 7.38 -8.26 -7.04
CA ASN A 115 6.84 -9.58 -7.43
C ASN A 115 7.43 -10.74 -6.61
N VAL A 116 7.07 -10.82 -5.32
CA VAL A 116 7.44 -11.93 -4.43
C VAL A 116 6.38 -13.03 -4.52
N TYR A 117 6.52 -13.92 -5.50
CA TYR A 117 5.56 -14.99 -5.78
C TYR A 117 6.01 -16.39 -5.36
N ASN A 118 7.24 -16.53 -4.87
CA ASN A 118 7.81 -17.81 -4.45
C ASN A 118 8.86 -17.61 -3.35
N GLU A 119 9.18 -18.70 -2.67
CA GLU A 119 10.10 -18.78 -1.54
C GLU A 119 11.51 -18.34 -1.94
N GLY A 120 11.98 -18.70 -3.15
CA GLY A 120 13.30 -18.31 -3.62
C GLY A 120 13.50 -16.80 -3.71
N THR A 121 12.50 -16.05 -4.20
CA THR A 121 12.53 -14.58 -4.20
C THR A 121 12.51 -14.03 -2.78
N LEU A 122 11.69 -14.60 -1.90
CA LEU A 122 11.59 -14.19 -0.50
C LEU A 122 12.92 -14.39 0.22
N GLU A 123 13.54 -15.57 0.09
CA GLU A 123 14.82 -15.92 0.72
C GLU A 123 15.96 -15.06 0.18
N TRP A 124 15.96 -14.77 -1.12
CA TRP A 124 16.94 -13.86 -1.72
C TRP A 124 16.84 -12.45 -1.14
N LEU A 125 15.62 -11.93 -0.96
CA LEU A 125 15.38 -10.63 -0.30
C LEU A 125 15.78 -10.67 1.18
N ALA A 126 15.46 -11.75 1.89
CA ALA A 126 15.87 -11.96 3.28
C ALA A 126 17.40 -11.91 3.42
N GLY A 127 18.12 -12.62 2.55
CA GLY A 127 19.59 -12.62 2.51
C GLY A 127 20.22 -11.26 2.15
N LYS A 128 19.43 -10.32 1.61
CA LYS A 128 19.83 -8.93 1.37
C LYS A 128 19.56 -8.01 2.57
N GLY A 129 18.83 -8.46 3.58
CA GLY A 129 18.45 -7.65 4.75
C GLY A 129 16.99 -7.23 4.81
N ALA A 130 16.11 -7.81 3.99
CA ALA A 130 14.67 -7.55 4.10
C ALA A 130 14.16 -8.04 5.46
N GLN A 131 13.49 -7.18 6.22
CA GLN A 131 12.86 -7.55 7.50
C GLN A 131 11.36 -7.78 7.37
N ARG A 132 10.75 -7.19 6.35
CA ARG A 132 9.31 -7.25 6.11
C ARG A 132 9.03 -7.31 4.62
N ILE A 133 8.08 -8.14 4.21
CA ILE A 133 7.63 -8.24 2.81
C ILE A 133 6.11 -8.20 2.78
N CYS A 134 5.57 -7.14 2.20
CA CYS A 134 4.17 -7.11 1.81
C CYS A 134 4.03 -7.82 0.46
N LEU A 135 3.27 -8.91 0.46
CA LEU A 135 3.05 -9.73 -0.73
C LEU A 135 2.17 -9.01 -1.77
N PRO A 136 2.32 -9.34 -3.07
CA PRO A 136 1.40 -8.90 -4.11
C PRO A 136 -0.06 -9.26 -3.77
N PRO A 137 -1.01 -8.34 -3.99
CA PRO A 137 -2.41 -8.47 -3.55
C PRO A 137 -3.18 -9.62 -4.21
N GLU A 138 -2.71 -10.12 -5.36
CA GLU A 138 -3.36 -11.13 -6.18
C GLU A 138 -3.08 -12.58 -5.77
N LEU A 139 -2.20 -12.80 -4.80
CA LEU A 139 -1.82 -14.15 -4.37
C LEU A 139 -2.98 -14.88 -3.66
N PRO A 140 -3.21 -16.17 -3.97
CA PRO A 140 -4.18 -16.99 -3.24
C PRO A 140 -3.66 -17.39 -1.86
N LEU A 141 -4.57 -17.76 -0.96
CA LEU A 141 -4.26 -18.09 0.43
C LEU A 141 -3.20 -19.20 0.56
N ASP A 142 -3.25 -20.23 -0.28
CA ASP A 142 -2.28 -21.33 -0.24
C ASP A 142 -0.84 -20.84 -0.50
N SER A 143 -0.66 -19.93 -1.47
CA SER A 143 0.64 -19.32 -1.75
C SER A 143 1.07 -18.39 -0.61
N VAL A 144 0.13 -17.63 -0.04
CA VAL A 144 0.40 -16.79 1.14
C VAL A 144 0.88 -17.65 2.31
N ALA A 145 0.29 -18.81 2.56
CA ALA A 145 0.68 -19.71 3.65
C ALA A 145 2.10 -20.25 3.45
N GLN A 146 2.46 -20.66 2.23
CA GLN A 146 3.82 -21.11 1.89
C GLN A 146 4.84 -19.99 2.11
N LEU A 147 4.55 -18.79 1.61
CA LEU A 147 5.42 -17.62 1.75
C LEU A 147 5.54 -17.16 3.20
N ALA A 148 4.44 -17.18 3.98
CA ALA A 148 4.47 -16.86 5.41
C ALA A 148 5.32 -17.87 6.19
N GLN A 149 5.28 -19.16 5.84
CA GLN A 149 6.17 -20.17 6.42
C GLN A 149 7.64 -19.91 6.08
N ALA A 150 7.97 -19.69 4.80
CA ALA A 150 9.32 -19.35 4.37
C ALA A 150 9.84 -18.07 5.04
N GLY A 151 8.97 -17.05 5.16
CA GLY A 151 9.23 -15.83 5.91
C GLY A 151 9.66 -16.10 7.35
N ARG A 152 8.89 -16.91 8.09
CA ARG A 152 9.25 -17.28 9.46
C ARG A 152 10.60 -18.00 9.55
N GLN A 153 10.89 -18.90 8.61
CA GLN A 153 12.18 -19.63 8.56
C GLN A 153 13.35 -18.68 8.27
N ALA A 154 13.13 -17.66 7.44
CA ALA A 154 14.13 -16.66 7.07
C ALA A 154 14.20 -15.45 8.02
N GLY A 155 13.35 -15.39 9.06
CA GLY A 155 13.28 -14.25 9.99
C GLY A 155 12.63 -12.99 9.39
N VAL A 156 11.79 -13.14 8.37
CA VAL A 156 11.11 -12.05 7.66
C VAL A 156 9.61 -12.05 7.98
N ALA A 157 9.07 -10.90 8.36
CA ALA A 157 7.64 -10.72 8.57
C ALA A 157 6.89 -10.62 7.23
N VAL A 158 5.98 -11.54 6.97
CA VAL A 158 5.12 -11.52 5.78
C VAL A 158 3.84 -10.74 6.06
N GLU A 159 3.54 -9.77 5.20
CA GLU A 159 2.31 -8.98 5.24
C GLU A 159 1.46 -9.25 3.99
N VAL A 160 0.15 -9.05 4.10
CA VAL A 160 -0.78 -9.16 2.97
C VAL A 160 -1.57 -7.88 2.77
N TRP A 161 -2.00 -7.62 1.55
CA TRP A 161 -2.91 -6.52 1.26
C TRP A 161 -4.26 -6.74 1.95
N GLY A 162 -4.51 -5.98 3.01
CA GLY A 162 -5.68 -6.15 3.88
C GLY A 162 -6.89 -5.33 3.46
N HIS A 163 -6.68 -4.05 3.12
CA HIS A 163 -7.78 -3.16 2.76
C HIS A 163 -7.41 -2.09 1.74
N GLY A 164 -8.31 -1.84 0.81
CA GLY A 164 -8.25 -0.71 -0.12
C GLY A 164 -8.14 -1.10 -1.58
N ARG A 165 -8.07 -0.11 -2.45
CA ARG A 165 -7.86 -0.33 -3.90
C ARG A 165 -6.50 -0.98 -4.14
N ALA A 166 -6.47 -2.23 -4.60
CA ALA A 166 -5.25 -2.98 -4.81
C ALA A 166 -4.42 -2.38 -5.96
N PRO A 167 -3.08 -2.23 -5.80
CA PRO A 167 -2.19 -1.85 -6.88
C PRO A 167 -2.07 -3.01 -7.88
N LEU A 168 -2.53 -2.80 -9.12
CA LEU A 168 -2.54 -3.83 -10.15
C LEU A 168 -1.44 -3.65 -11.20
N ALA A 169 -1.14 -2.40 -11.57
CA ALA A 169 -0.08 -2.11 -12.53
C ALA A 169 0.46 -0.69 -12.39
N ILE A 170 1.70 -0.51 -12.85
CA ILE A 170 2.36 0.79 -13.03
C ILE A 170 2.78 0.92 -14.50
N SER A 171 2.67 2.12 -15.07
CA SER A 171 2.99 2.40 -16.47
C SER A 171 3.99 3.53 -16.61
N GLY A 172 4.81 3.49 -17.68
CA GLY A 172 5.60 4.66 -18.09
C GLY A 172 4.73 5.82 -18.59
N ARG A 173 3.46 5.55 -18.94
CA ARG A 173 2.50 6.51 -19.50
C ARG A 173 1.45 6.88 -18.46
N CYS A 174 1.12 8.17 -18.38
CA CYS A 174 0.13 8.69 -17.44
C CYS A 174 -1.27 8.65 -18.07
N TYR A 175 -2.17 7.84 -17.51
CA TYR A 175 -3.56 7.73 -17.95
C TYR A 175 -4.28 9.08 -17.86
N HIS A 176 -4.11 9.78 -16.73
CA HIS A 176 -4.70 11.09 -16.51
C HIS A 176 -4.23 12.13 -17.52
N ALA A 177 -2.92 12.17 -17.82
CA ALA A 177 -2.41 13.08 -18.85
C ALA A 177 -3.02 12.74 -20.21
N ARG A 178 -3.06 11.46 -20.57
CA ARG A 178 -3.58 11.00 -21.86
C ARG A 178 -5.06 11.29 -22.06
N LEU A 179 -5.88 11.15 -21.01
CA LEU A 179 -7.32 11.45 -21.02
C LEU A 179 -7.62 12.93 -21.27
N HIS A 180 -6.66 13.81 -21.00
CA HIS A 180 -6.76 15.25 -21.23
C HIS A 180 -5.86 15.71 -22.39
N ASP A 181 -5.47 14.80 -23.29
CA ASP A 181 -4.59 15.04 -24.45
C ASP A 181 -3.26 15.76 -24.10
N ARG A 182 -2.71 15.45 -22.93
CA ARG A 182 -1.42 15.97 -22.44
C ARG A 182 -0.35 14.88 -22.43
N ALA A 183 0.90 15.30 -22.56
CA ALA A 183 2.04 14.44 -22.25
C ALA A 183 2.27 14.36 -20.72
N LYS A 184 2.92 13.30 -20.24
CA LYS A 184 3.25 13.13 -18.80
C LYS A 184 4.04 14.32 -18.26
N ASP A 185 4.99 14.84 -19.04
CA ASP A 185 5.86 15.94 -18.61
C ASP A 185 5.11 17.26 -18.46
N SER A 186 4.09 17.51 -19.30
CA SER A 186 3.21 18.68 -19.26
C SER A 186 1.80 18.37 -18.75
N CYS A 187 1.64 17.35 -17.88
CA CYS A 187 0.33 16.89 -17.42
C CYS A 187 -0.49 17.90 -16.60
N GLN A 188 0.14 18.99 -16.14
CA GLN A 188 -0.43 20.02 -15.26
C GLN A 188 -1.04 19.43 -13.97
N PHE A 189 -0.55 18.28 -13.53
CA PHE A 189 -0.97 17.61 -12.30
C PHE A 189 -2.48 17.30 -12.23
N VAL A 190 -3.12 17.08 -13.39
CA VAL A 190 -4.56 16.86 -13.52
C VAL A 190 -5.11 15.70 -12.66
N CYS A 191 -4.26 14.77 -12.22
CA CYS A 191 -4.65 13.75 -11.23
C CYS A 191 -5.01 14.30 -9.85
N ALA A 192 -4.82 15.59 -9.57
CA ALA A 192 -5.34 16.26 -8.38
C ALA A 192 -6.86 16.43 -8.42
N GLU A 193 -7.47 16.41 -9.61
CA GLU A 193 -8.92 16.56 -9.80
C GLU A 193 -9.69 15.30 -9.35
N ASP A 194 -9.00 14.16 -9.25
CA ASP A 194 -9.54 12.85 -8.91
C ASP A 194 -8.92 12.32 -7.58
N PRO A 195 -9.41 12.76 -6.40
CA PRO A 195 -8.76 12.51 -5.10
C PRO A 195 -8.75 11.04 -4.64
N ASP A 196 -9.63 10.20 -5.21
CA ASP A 196 -9.66 8.73 -5.05
C ASP A 196 -9.36 8.01 -6.39
N GLY A 197 -8.72 8.71 -7.31
CA GLY A 197 -8.50 8.26 -8.68
C GLY A 197 -9.77 8.30 -9.53
N ARG A 198 -9.60 7.98 -10.81
CA ARG A 198 -10.65 8.06 -11.82
C ARG A 198 -11.14 6.67 -12.19
N THR A 199 -12.46 6.47 -12.10
CA THR A 199 -13.11 5.22 -12.53
C THR A 199 -12.89 4.97 -14.02
N VAL A 200 -12.58 3.72 -14.35
CA VAL A 200 -12.55 3.18 -15.69
C VAL A 200 -13.65 2.12 -15.80
N GLU A 201 -14.48 2.29 -16.83
CA GLU A 201 -15.61 1.42 -17.11
C GLU A 201 -15.30 0.46 -18.25
N THR A 202 -15.99 -0.68 -18.28
CA THR A 202 -16.02 -1.57 -19.44
C THR A 202 -16.80 -0.93 -20.61
N LEU A 203 -16.82 -1.57 -21.77
CA LEU A 203 -17.63 -1.11 -22.91
C LEU A 203 -19.13 -1.12 -22.61
N GLU A 204 -19.55 -1.97 -21.66
CA GLU A 204 -20.92 -2.08 -21.15
C GLU A 204 -21.20 -1.10 -19.99
N GLY A 205 -20.29 -0.16 -19.71
CA GLY A 205 -20.47 0.87 -18.67
C GLY A 205 -20.33 0.35 -17.24
N GLN A 206 -19.72 -0.82 -17.03
CA GLN A 206 -19.52 -1.37 -15.69
C GLN A 206 -18.21 -0.86 -15.07
N PRO A 207 -18.22 -0.28 -13.86
CA PRO A 207 -16.99 0.09 -13.17
C PRO A 207 -16.09 -1.11 -12.92
N PHE A 208 -14.83 -1.03 -13.35
CA PHE A 208 -13.91 -2.18 -13.30
C PHE A 208 -12.55 -1.83 -12.68
N LEU A 209 -11.94 -0.74 -13.11
CA LEU A 209 -10.63 -0.29 -12.63
C LEU A 209 -10.70 1.15 -12.16
N THR A 210 -9.66 1.55 -11.43
CA THR A 210 -9.39 2.95 -11.10
C THR A 210 -8.01 3.30 -11.60
N VAL A 211 -7.86 4.40 -12.33
CA VAL A 211 -6.55 4.93 -12.69
C VAL A 211 -6.18 6.08 -11.76
N ASN A 212 -4.89 6.28 -11.53
CA ASN A 212 -4.36 7.38 -10.74
C ASN A 212 -2.96 7.75 -11.26
N GLY A 213 -2.88 8.80 -12.08
CA GLY A 213 -1.66 9.14 -12.80
C GLY A 213 -1.19 8.00 -13.70
N VAL A 214 -0.08 7.37 -13.32
CA VAL A 214 0.57 6.23 -14.02
C VAL A 214 0.18 4.85 -13.46
N GLN A 215 -0.60 4.82 -12.38
CA GLN A 215 -0.99 3.61 -11.68
C GLN A 215 -2.39 3.17 -12.12
N THR A 216 -2.57 1.86 -12.21
CA THR A 216 -3.86 1.18 -12.33
C THR A 216 -4.14 0.42 -11.04
N LEU A 217 -5.34 0.60 -10.52
CA LEU A 217 -5.84 0.06 -9.26
C LEU A 217 -7.14 -0.72 -9.51
N SER A 218 -7.54 -1.56 -8.55
CA SER A 218 -8.89 -2.12 -8.54
C SER A 218 -9.95 -1.04 -8.33
N TYR A 219 -11.12 -1.21 -8.97
CA TYR A 219 -12.29 -0.39 -8.65
C TYR A 219 -12.90 -0.79 -7.30
N ALA A 220 -13.05 -2.08 -7.03
CA ALA A 220 -13.47 -2.54 -5.71
C ALA A 220 -12.35 -2.32 -4.68
N HIS A 221 -12.73 -2.00 -3.45
CA HIS A 221 -11.82 -2.05 -2.31
C HIS A 221 -11.62 -3.51 -1.95
N MET A 222 -10.38 -3.99 -2.04
CA MET A 222 -10.06 -5.30 -1.50
C MET A 222 -10.26 -5.25 0.02
N SER A 223 -10.80 -6.32 0.60
CA SER A 223 -11.04 -6.42 2.03
C SER A 223 -10.86 -7.86 2.48
N VAL A 224 -9.92 -8.09 3.39
CA VAL A 224 -9.68 -9.41 3.99
C VAL A 224 -10.48 -9.62 5.28
N ALA A 225 -11.44 -8.73 5.58
CA ALA A 225 -12.22 -8.80 6.83
C ALA A 225 -12.89 -10.16 7.05
N GLY A 226 -13.33 -10.83 5.98
CA GLY A 226 -13.89 -12.19 6.03
C GLY A 226 -12.88 -13.33 6.10
N GLN A 227 -11.58 -13.03 6.05
CA GLN A 227 -10.50 -14.00 5.82
C GLN A 227 -9.38 -13.87 6.89
N VAL A 228 -9.58 -13.04 7.93
CA VAL A 228 -8.57 -12.77 8.96
C VAL A 228 -8.13 -14.04 9.71
N ASP A 229 -9.04 -14.93 10.06
CA ASP A 229 -8.69 -16.14 10.81
C ASP A 229 -7.82 -17.07 9.97
N ALA A 230 -8.17 -17.27 8.69
CA ALA A 230 -7.37 -18.06 7.76
C ALA A 230 -5.96 -17.45 7.55
N LEU A 231 -5.85 -16.13 7.46
CA LEU A 231 -4.55 -15.43 7.38
C LEU A 231 -3.74 -15.58 8.67
N ARG A 232 -4.40 -15.59 9.83
CA ARG A 232 -3.75 -15.85 11.12
C ARG A 232 -3.18 -17.26 11.18
N GLU A 233 -3.95 -18.25 10.74
CA GLU A 233 -3.53 -19.66 10.68
C GLU A 233 -2.38 -19.88 9.71
N ALA A 234 -2.39 -19.19 8.56
CA ALA A 234 -1.25 -19.14 7.63
C ALA A 234 0.01 -18.51 8.26
N GLY A 235 -0.16 -17.78 9.37
CA GLY A 235 0.90 -17.11 10.12
C GLY A 235 1.42 -15.86 9.43
N VAL A 236 0.52 -15.13 8.76
CA VAL A 236 0.75 -13.76 8.31
C VAL A 236 1.03 -12.87 9.52
N ALA A 237 1.99 -11.96 9.39
CA ALA A 237 2.43 -11.09 10.47
C ALA A 237 1.61 -9.80 10.57
N ALA A 238 1.20 -9.22 9.44
CA ALA A 238 0.43 -7.98 9.42
C ALA A 238 -0.50 -7.85 8.20
N LEU A 239 -1.52 -7.01 8.36
CA LEU A 239 -2.40 -6.56 7.28
C LEU A 239 -1.99 -5.17 6.81
N ARG A 240 -1.83 -5.00 5.50
CA ARG A 240 -1.54 -3.73 4.86
C ARG A 240 -2.84 -2.98 4.54
N LEU A 241 -3.01 -1.81 5.13
CA LEU A 241 -4.13 -0.92 4.85
C LEU A 241 -3.65 0.22 3.96
N SER A 242 -4.25 0.36 2.78
CA SER A 242 -3.94 1.47 1.87
C SER A 242 -4.72 2.70 2.28
N PRO A 243 -4.12 3.89 2.35
CA PRO A 243 -4.87 5.13 2.55
C PRO A 243 -5.96 5.34 1.48
N GLN A 244 -7.13 5.81 1.90
CA GLN A 244 -8.20 6.35 1.03
C GLN A 244 -8.73 7.67 1.61
N PRO A 245 -9.37 8.53 0.80
CA PRO A 245 -10.14 9.65 1.30
C PRO A 245 -11.28 9.20 2.25
N GLY A 246 -11.70 10.10 3.13
CA GLY A 246 -12.75 9.84 4.13
C GLY A 246 -12.19 9.46 5.50
N ASP A 247 -13.00 8.80 6.33
CA ASP A 247 -12.61 8.41 7.69
C ASP A 247 -11.77 7.12 7.70
N PHE A 248 -10.55 7.22 7.16
CA PHE A 248 -9.60 6.12 7.17
C PHE A 248 -9.21 5.70 8.59
N ALA A 249 -9.24 6.62 9.56
CA ALA A 249 -8.98 6.29 10.95
C ALA A 249 -10.02 5.31 11.50
N ALA A 250 -11.31 5.44 11.13
CA ALA A 250 -12.32 4.45 11.47
C ALA A 250 -12.07 3.08 10.84
N VAL A 251 -11.55 3.02 9.60
CA VAL A 251 -11.13 1.76 8.97
C VAL A 251 -10.04 1.08 9.79
N THR A 252 -9.00 1.82 10.20
CA THR A 252 -7.91 1.26 11.02
C THR A 252 -8.40 0.73 12.37
N ARG A 253 -9.29 1.46 13.06
CA ARG A 253 -9.90 1.04 14.33
C ARG A 253 -10.77 -0.21 14.16
N LEU A 254 -11.52 -0.30 13.06
CA LEU A 254 -12.35 -1.47 12.76
C LEU A 254 -11.48 -2.72 12.55
N TYR A 255 -10.41 -2.61 11.77
CA TYR A 255 -9.48 -3.72 11.56
C TYR A 255 -8.76 -4.12 12.85
N ALA A 256 -8.35 -3.17 13.69
CA ALA A 256 -7.74 -3.48 14.98
C ALA A 256 -8.69 -4.29 15.88
N ARG A 257 -9.96 -3.87 15.99
CA ARG A 257 -10.98 -4.60 16.74
C ARG A 257 -11.23 -6.01 16.19
N LEU A 258 -11.18 -6.18 14.87
CA LEU A 258 -11.29 -7.48 14.22
C LEU A 258 -10.09 -8.38 14.58
N LEU A 259 -8.88 -7.83 14.61
CA LEU A 259 -7.67 -8.57 14.98
C LEU A 259 -7.62 -8.95 16.47
N GLU A 260 -8.24 -8.18 17.35
CA GLU A 260 -8.36 -8.44 18.79
C GLU A 260 -9.49 -9.42 19.15
N SER A 261 -10.14 -10.05 18.15
CA SER A 261 -11.29 -10.96 18.30
C SER A 261 -12.57 -10.29 18.85
N GLY A 262 -12.63 -8.95 18.87
CA GLY A 262 -13.76 -8.17 19.36
C GLY A 262 -14.85 -7.87 18.34
N LEU A 263 -14.76 -8.45 17.13
CA LEU A 263 -15.70 -8.22 16.03
C LEU A 263 -15.78 -9.46 15.13
N SER A 264 -16.99 -9.87 14.76
CA SER A 264 -17.16 -10.92 13.75
C SER A 264 -16.80 -10.40 12.34
N ALA A 265 -16.45 -11.30 11.42
CA ALA A 265 -16.23 -10.95 10.01
C ALA A 265 -17.44 -10.22 9.39
N GLN A 266 -18.66 -10.68 9.71
CA GLN A 266 -19.90 -10.09 9.21
C GLN A 266 -20.10 -8.65 9.75
N ASP A 267 -19.87 -8.44 11.04
CA ASP A 267 -19.97 -7.12 11.66
C ASP A 267 -18.88 -6.16 11.16
N ALA A 268 -17.69 -6.68 10.88
CA ALA A 268 -16.60 -5.92 10.28
C ALA A 268 -16.98 -5.44 8.87
N LEU A 269 -17.49 -6.32 8.01
CA LEU A 269 -17.97 -5.94 6.67
C LEU A 269 -19.13 -4.94 6.73
N ALA A 270 -20.08 -5.14 7.64
CA ALA A 270 -21.17 -4.19 7.86
C ALA A 270 -20.67 -2.83 8.37
N GLY A 271 -19.63 -2.83 9.22
CA GLY A 271 -18.96 -1.61 9.66
C GLY A 271 -18.25 -0.88 8.51
N LEU A 272 -17.52 -1.59 7.65
CA LEU A 272 -16.86 -1.01 6.48
C LEU A 272 -17.86 -0.34 5.53
N ARG A 273 -19.00 -0.99 5.26
CA ARG A 273 -20.10 -0.42 4.45
C ARG A 273 -20.68 0.87 5.03
N ARG A 274 -20.67 1.03 6.36
CA ARG A 274 -21.09 2.27 7.03
C ARG A 274 -20.03 3.36 6.98
N ILE A 275 -18.75 3.00 7.11
CA ILE A 275 -17.63 3.96 7.09
C ILE A 275 -17.39 4.50 5.67
N GLN A 276 -17.53 3.64 4.67
CA GLN A 276 -17.32 3.97 3.25
C GLN A 276 -18.60 3.71 2.45
N PRO A 277 -19.65 4.55 2.61
CA PRO A 277 -20.89 4.39 1.87
C PRO A 277 -20.63 4.52 0.37
N GLY A 278 -21.05 3.51 -0.40
CA GLY A 278 -20.86 3.46 -1.86
C GLY A 278 -19.60 2.72 -2.32
N ALA A 279 -18.70 2.33 -1.41
CA ALA A 279 -17.60 1.44 -1.77
C ALA A 279 -18.12 0.01 -2.05
N ILE A 280 -17.56 -0.62 -3.08
CA ILE A 280 -17.74 -2.05 -3.35
C ILE A 280 -16.56 -2.79 -2.72
N PHE A 281 -16.84 -3.84 -1.95
CA PHE A 281 -15.81 -4.66 -1.32
C PHE A 281 -15.66 -5.99 -2.05
N ALA A 282 -14.41 -6.41 -2.25
CA ALA A 282 -14.07 -7.67 -2.91
C ALA A 282 -12.99 -8.44 -2.13
N GLN A 283 -13.01 -9.77 -2.28
CA GLN A 283 -12.11 -10.69 -1.55
C GLN A 283 -11.63 -11.89 -2.39
N GLY A 284 -11.78 -11.81 -3.71
CA GLY A 284 -11.61 -12.96 -4.60
C GLY A 284 -10.20 -13.54 -4.66
N PHE A 285 -9.15 -12.72 -4.52
CA PHE A 285 -7.78 -13.19 -4.73
C PHE A 285 -7.36 -14.31 -3.78
N LEU A 286 -7.60 -14.15 -2.46
CA LEU A 286 -7.27 -15.17 -1.47
C LEU A 286 -8.08 -16.46 -1.66
N GLU A 287 -9.26 -16.38 -2.30
CA GLU A 287 -10.12 -17.53 -2.66
C GLU A 287 -9.72 -18.18 -4.00
N ALA A 288 -8.61 -17.76 -4.62
CA ALA A 288 -8.24 -18.17 -5.98
C ALA A 288 -9.36 -17.92 -7.02
N ARG A 289 -10.12 -16.84 -6.83
CA ARG A 289 -11.19 -16.37 -7.70
C ARG A 289 -10.81 -15.04 -8.36
N PRO A 290 -11.55 -14.58 -9.38
CA PRO A 290 -11.34 -13.23 -9.92
C PRO A 290 -11.34 -12.19 -8.81
N GLY A 291 -10.35 -11.28 -8.80
CA GLY A 291 -10.17 -10.31 -7.73
C GLY A 291 -11.38 -9.43 -7.43
N ALA A 292 -12.23 -9.21 -8.44
CA ALA A 292 -13.49 -8.48 -8.32
C ALA A 292 -14.64 -9.28 -7.66
N ALA A 293 -14.42 -10.54 -7.26
CA ALA A 293 -15.43 -11.33 -6.57
C ALA A 293 -15.82 -10.66 -5.23
N PRO A 294 -17.11 -10.38 -5.01
CA PRO A 294 -17.57 -9.53 -3.91
C PRO A 294 -17.40 -10.21 -2.55
N CYS A 295 -17.26 -9.38 -1.51
CA CYS A 295 -17.48 -9.81 -0.13
C CYS A 295 -18.97 -10.15 0.11
N PRO A 296 -19.29 -11.10 1.01
CA PRO A 296 -20.65 -11.46 1.38
C PRO A 296 -21.45 -10.33 2.05
#